data_AF-A0A0V0GL32-F1
#
_entry.id   AF-A0A0V0GL32-F1
#
_cell.length_a   1.000
_cell.length_b   1.000
_cell.length_c   1.000
_cell.angle_alpha   90.00
_cell.angle_beta   90.00
_cell.angle_gamma   90.00
#
_symmetry.space_group_name_H-M   'P 1'
#
loop_
_entity.id
_entity.type
_entity.pdbx_description
1 polymer ?
#
loop_
_entity_poly.entity_id
_entity_poly.type
_entity_poly.pdbx_seq_one_letter_code
_entity_poly.pdbx_strand_id
1 'polypeptide(L)'
;QTIKGKGWDRTAVVTANAETVAVQPVGIQEAINAEIAKYPRGRCFIRPSGTEDVVRVYAEATTQDAADALASSVARLVDQYLGSGTA
;
A
#
# COMPACT_ATOMS: atom_id res chain seq x y z
N GLN A 1 -7.10 -4.92 -8.76
CA GLN A 1 -5.70 -5.17 -9.19
C GLN A 1 -4.82 -5.46 -7.98
N THR A 2 -3.78 -6.29 -8.14
CA THR A 2 -2.73 -6.50 -7.13
C THR A 2 -1.37 -6.15 -7.70
N ILE A 3 -0.58 -5.33 -6.99
CA ILE A 3 0.80 -4.98 -7.35
C ILE A 3 1.75 -5.51 -6.29
N LYS A 4 2.87 -6.11 -6.72
CA LYS A 4 3.96 -6.57 -5.84
C LYS A 4 5.07 -5.52 -5.87
N GLY A 5 5.31 -4.81 -4.78
CA GLY A 5 6.49 -3.95 -4.68
C GLY A 5 7.69 -4.77 -4.22
N LYS A 6 8.74 -4.75 -5.05
CA LYS A 6 9.97 -5.50 -4.86
C LYS A 6 11.03 -4.55 -4.30
N GLY A 7 11.63 -4.87 -3.16
CA GLY A 7 12.65 -4.02 -2.50
C GLY A 7 12.14 -3.12 -1.39
N TRP A 8 10.91 -3.33 -0.91
CA TRP A 8 10.41 -2.69 0.31
C TRP A 8 10.75 -3.57 1.51
N ASP A 9 11.51 -3.02 2.46
CA ASP A 9 11.85 -3.72 3.70
C ASP A 9 10.56 -4.05 4.46
N ARG A 10 10.29 -5.35 4.60
CA ARG A 10 9.09 -5.85 5.28
C ARG A 10 9.02 -5.44 6.75
N THR A 11 10.14 -5.13 7.38
CA THR A 11 10.21 -4.72 8.79
C THR A 11 9.81 -3.26 8.99
N ALA A 12 9.86 -2.45 7.93
CA ALA A 12 9.46 -1.05 7.95
C ALA A 12 7.93 -0.88 7.89
N VAL A 13 7.17 -1.88 7.43
CA VAL A 13 5.70 -1.89 7.49
C VAL A 13 5.21 -2.82 8.59
N VAL A 14 4.57 -2.26 9.60
CA VAL A 14 3.83 -3.03 10.61
C VAL A 14 2.35 -2.90 10.32
N THR A 15 1.65 -4.02 10.19
CA THR A 15 0.19 -4.05 10.00
C THR A 15 -0.53 -4.65 11.20
N ALA A 16 -1.67 -4.07 11.59
CA ALA A 16 -2.61 -4.57 12.59
C ALA A 16 -3.96 -4.97 11.93
N ASN A 17 -4.87 -5.54 12.74
CA ASN A 17 -6.22 -5.96 12.31
C ASN A 17 -6.20 -6.94 11.11
N ALA A 18 -5.68 -8.15 11.34
CA ALA A 18 -5.54 -9.18 10.30
C ALA A 18 -4.77 -8.72 9.05
N GLU A 19 -3.75 -7.89 9.24
CA GLU A 19 -2.86 -7.37 8.19
C GLU A 19 -3.56 -6.46 7.15
N THR A 20 -4.65 -5.80 7.55
CA THR A 20 -5.41 -4.88 6.68
C THR A 20 -5.16 -3.41 6.99
N VAL A 21 -4.54 -3.10 8.14
CA VAL A 21 -4.30 -1.73 8.60
C VAL A 21 -2.81 -1.52 8.84
N ALA A 22 -2.16 -0.62 8.10
CA ALA A 22 -0.76 -0.29 8.31
C ALA A 22 -0.59 0.69 9.49
N VAL A 23 -0.09 0.19 10.61
CA VAL A 23 0.16 1.01 11.82
C VAL A 23 1.52 1.67 11.80
N GLN A 24 2.47 1.14 11.04
CA GLN A 24 3.76 1.78 10.79
C GLN A 24 4.15 1.69 9.32
N PRO A 25 4.83 2.71 8.77
CA PRO A 25 5.19 3.98 9.44
C PRO A 25 3.96 4.86 9.75
N VAL A 26 4.04 5.66 10.83
CA VAL A 26 2.90 6.47 11.30
C VAL A 26 2.42 7.40 10.18
N GLY A 27 1.11 7.44 9.96
CA GLY A 27 0.48 8.26 8.92
C GLY A 27 0.33 7.57 7.55
N ILE A 28 0.94 6.41 7.29
CA ILE A 28 0.79 5.72 6.00
C ILE A 28 -0.65 5.27 5.75
N GLN A 29 -1.35 4.79 6.79
CA GLN A 29 -2.77 4.40 6.66
C GLN A 29 -3.66 5.62 6.38
N GLU A 30 -3.37 6.76 6.98
CA GLU A 30 -4.11 8.00 6.74
C GLU A 30 -3.91 8.48 5.29
N ALA A 31 -2.68 8.41 4.77
CA ALA A 31 -2.38 8.70 3.38
C ALA A 31 -3.10 7.72 2.42
N ILE A 32 -3.11 6.42 2.73
CA ILE A 32 -3.87 5.42 1.97
C ILE A 32 -5.37 5.73 1.99
N ASN A 33 -5.94 6.05 3.16
CA ASN A 33 -7.35 6.40 3.30
C ASN A 33 -7.71 7.66 2.51
N ALA A 34 -6.84 8.67 2.53
CA ALA A 34 -7.01 9.90 1.76
C ALA A 34 -6.96 9.64 0.24
N GLU A 35 -6.11 8.72 -0.20
CA GLU A 35 -6.04 8.30 -1.60
C GLU A 35 -7.30 7.55 -2.02
N ILE A 36 -7.76 6.59 -1.21
CA ILE A 36 -8.99 5.82 -1.43
C ILE A 36 -10.20 6.75 -1.58
N ALA A 37 -10.30 7.80 -0.76
CA ALA A 37 -11.42 8.74 -0.78
C ALA A 37 -11.60 9.47 -2.12
N LYS A 38 -10.55 9.53 -2.97
CA LYS A 38 -10.62 10.12 -4.31
C LYS A 38 -11.33 9.22 -5.33
N TYR A 39 -11.49 7.92 -5.04
CA TYR A 39 -12.05 6.94 -5.96
C TYR A 39 -13.43 6.45 -5.47
N PRO A 40 -14.49 6.58 -6.27
CA PRO A 40 -15.82 6.06 -5.92
C PRO A 40 -15.77 4.54 -5.72
N ARG A 41 -16.18 4.09 -4.52
CA ARG A 41 -16.09 2.67 -4.09
C ARG A 41 -14.66 2.11 -4.14
N GLY A 42 -13.66 2.99 -4.04
CA GLY A 42 -12.27 2.58 -3.90
C GLY A 42 -12.08 1.84 -2.58
N ARG A 43 -11.27 0.78 -2.60
CA ARG A 43 -10.66 0.21 -1.40
C ARG A 43 -9.23 -0.16 -1.73
N CYS A 44 -8.34 0.11 -0.80
CA CYS A 44 -6.94 -0.24 -0.94
C CYS A 44 -6.36 -0.61 0.42
N PHE A 45 -5.46 -1.58 0.44
CA PHE A 45 -4.67 -1.90 1.63
C PHE A 45 -3.35 -2.53 1.23
N ILE A 46 -2.40 -2.50 2.16
CA ILE A 46 -1.05 -3.03 1.97
C ILE A 46 -0.81 -4.15 2.95
N ARG A 47 -0.10 -5.19 2.51
CA ARG A 47 0.25 -6.35 3.33
C ARG A 47 1.72 -6.72 3.14
N PRO A 48 2.56 -6.67 4.19
CA PRO A 48 3.91 -7.20 4.13
C PRO A 48 3.87 -8.72 3.95
N SER A 49 4.79 -9.28 3.18
CA SER A 49 4.92 -10.73 3.06
C SER A 49 5.62 -11.29 4.31
N GLY A 50 5.12 -12.43 4.82
CA GLY A 50 5.71 -13.08 5.99
C GLY A 50 7.05 -13.76 5.71
N THR A 51 7.33 -14.10 4.45
CA THR A 51 8.49 -14.90 4.04
C THR A 51 9.39 -14.24 2.99
N GLU A 52 8.91 -13.17 2.35
CA GLU A 52 9.65 -12.44 1.31
C GLU A 52 9.84 -10.99 1.75
N ASP A 53 10.92 -10.35 1.33
CA ASP A 53 11.17 -8.93 1.58
C ASP A 53 10.42 -8.04 0.57
N VAL A 54 9.09 -8.11 0.65
CA VAL A 54 8.16 -7.45 -0.28
C VAL A 54 6.89 -7.03 0.47
N VAL A 55 6.31 -5.91 0.04
CA VAL A 55 4.96 -5.49 0.44
C VAL A 55 4.03 -5.60 -0.76
N ARG A 56 2.84 -6.16 -0.55
CA ARG A 56 1.80 -6.32 -1.58
C ARG A 56 0.77 -5.22 -1.42
N VAL A 57 0.39 -4.59 -2.51
CA VAL A 57 -0.66 -3.57 -2.56
C VAL A 57 -1.88 -4.16 -3.26
N TYR A 58 -3.03 -4.14 -2.58
CA TYR A 58 -4.30 -4.55 -3.13
C TYR A 58 -5.16 -3.32 -3.32
N ALA A 59 -5.67 -3.10 -4.55
CA ALA A 59 -6.61 -2.03 -4.83
C ALA A 59 -7.80 -2.54 -5.64
N GLU A 60 -8.99 -2.09 -5.27
CA GLU A 60 -10.23 -2.28 -5.99
C GLU A 60 -10.93 -0.94 -6.17
N ALA A 61 -11.57 -0.78 -7.33
CA ALA A 61 -12.35 0.39 -7.68
C ALA A 61 -13.41 -0.01 -8.71
N THR A 62 -14.26 0.94 -9.10
CA THR A 62 -15.38 0.70 -10.02
C THR A 62 -14.92 0.28 -11.43
N THR A 63 -13.75 0.73 -11.87
CA THR A 63 -13.15 0.35 -13.16
C THR A 63 -11.74 -0.19 -12.95
N GLN A 64 -11.25 -0.99 -13.91
CA GLN A 64 -9.88 -1.49 -13.89
C GLN A 64 -8.86 -0.34 -13.89
N ASP A 65 -9.05 0.67 -14.75
CA ASP A 65 -8.17 1.84 -14.80
C ASP A 65 -8.11 2.59 -13.46
N ALA A 66 -9.25 2.73 -12.78
CA ALA A 66 -9.30 3.36 -11.46
C ALA A 66 -8.59 2.51 -10.40
N ALA A 67 -8.72 1.18 -10.47
CA ALA A 67 -8.04 0.28 -9.55
C ALA A 67 -6.52 0.29 -9.79
N ASP A 68 -6.08 0.36 -11.04
CA ASP A 68 -4.67 0.44 -11.43
C ASP A 68 -4.05 1.78 -11.02
N ALA A 69 -4.79 2.89 -11.21
CA ALA A 69 -4.38 4.22 -10.76
C ALA A 69 -4.28 4.31 -9.22
N LEU A 70 -5.25 3.74 -8.50
CA LEU A 70 -5.25 3.68 -7.03
C LEU A 70 -4.08 2.82 -6.53
N ALA A 71 -3.88 1.63 -7.10
CA ALA A 71 -2.77 0.75 -6.73
C ALA A 71 -1.41 1.42 -6.97
N SER A 72 -1.24 2.10 -8.10
CA SER A 72 0.00 2.80 -8.44
C SER A 72 0.26 3.99 -7.51
N SER A 73 -0.78 4.74 -7.16
CA SER A 73 -0.68 5.89 -6.24
C SER A 73 -0.30 5.43 -4.84
N VAL A 74 -0.93 4.35 -4.34
CA VAL A 74 -0.59 3.78 -3.04
C VAL A 74 0.80 3.14 -3.04
N ALA A 75 1.22 2.47 -4.11
CA ALA A 75 2.59 1.96 -4.21
C ALA A 75 3.63 3.09 -4.11
N ARG A 76 3.37 4.25 -4.72
CA ARG A 76 4.22 5.44 -4.57
C ARG A 76 4.24 5.99 -3.15
N LEU A 77 3.10 6.02 -2.47
CA LEU A 77 3.03 6.41 -1.05
C LEU A 77 3.87 5.46 -0.20
N VAL A 78 3.71 4.16 -0.39
CA VAL A 78 4.52 3.14 0.31
C VAL A 78 6.00 3.38 0.07
N ASP A 79 6.41 3.65 -1.16
CA ASP A 79 7.81 3.94 -1.49
C ASP A 79 8.35 5.20 -0.79
N GLN A 80 7.55 6.27 -0.74
CA GLN A 80 7.90 7.52 -0.04
C GLN A 80 8.03 7.33 1.47
N TYR A 81 7.13 6.55 2.06
CA TYR A 81 7.06 6.34 3.51
C TYR A 81 8.11 5.35 4.00
N LEU A 82 8.40 4.32 3.22
CA LEU A 82 9.42 3.34 3.55
C LEU A 82 10.82 3.80 3.16
N GLY A 83 10.91 4.81 2.28
CA GLY A 83 12.16 5.29 1.72
C GLY A 83 12.88 4.12 1.08
N SER A 84 12.56 3.80 -0.18
CA SER A 84 13.40 2.89 -0.96
C SER A 84 14.85 3.32 -0.77
N GLY A 85 15.62 2.51 -0.04
CA GLY A 85 16.99 2.78 0.37
C GLY A 85 17.84 2.98 -0.88
N THR A 86 17.88 4.22 -1.35
CA THR A 86 18.74 4.70 -2.43
C THR A 86 19.60 5.79 -1.81
N ALA A 87 20.56 5.34 -1.02
CA ALA A 87 21.85 5.99 -0.87
C ALA A 87 22.86 5.17 -1.67
#